data_AF-A0A7X7XJC2-F1
#
_entry.id   AF-A0A7X7XJC2-F1
#
_cell.length_a   1.000
_cell.length_b   1.000
_cell.length_c   1.000
_cell.angle_alpha   90.00
_cell.angle_beta   90.00
_cell.angle_gamma   90.00
#
_symmetry.space_group_name_H-M   'P 1'
#
loop_
_entity.id
_entity.type
_entity.pdbx_description
1 polymer ?
#
loop_
_entity_poly.entity_id
_entity_poly.type
_entity_poly.pdbx_seq_one_letter_code
_entity_poly.pdbx_strand_id
1 'polypeptide(L)'
;MRISRLLKKSVVGVTVAASLSAIGTVVAVSSAMAASTMVATGNVNLRTGPGTSYDVITVIPQGARVQATGTVSAGWIEVDFNGRRGYASGTYLAAAGAETPTTAEAAGSAVTTANVNVRTGPGTSYSIVGYAPLGTTVSTTGQTSGNWTQVLWSGTARWISSSYLRTATSGASGETAETPAVVGQVRTTANVNLRTEGHSSAPIYGVLPANSVVDITGKTTASYTQIVYEGRALWIYTAYTTSTDAQPLVATSPNERLQKVLDYARAQVGDRYVWGAEGPDAFDCSGLTMMAYRQAGISLPHYSGYQATMGTAVSRANMQPGDLIFWYTPVAHVSMYVGNGKMIHARGTAYGVVEQSVDQYASWTPIVGIRRFINS
;
A
#
# COMPACT_ATOMS: atom_id res chain seq x y z
N MET A 1 27.63 -21.18 -72.84
CA MET A 1 27.04 -19.84 -72.62
C MET A 1 25.51 -19.98 -72.61
N ARG A 2 24.84 -19.48 -71.53
CA ARG A 2 23.38 -19.39 -71.23
C ARG A 2 22.63 -20.71 -70.90
N ILE A 3 22.21 -20.97 -69.63
CA ILE A 3 20.93 -20.60 -68.91
C ILE A 3 19.75 -21.47 -69.46
N SER A 4 18.86 -22.21 -68.75
CA SER A 4 18.14 -22.06 -67.45
C SER A 4 17.25 -23.28 -67.12
N ARG A 5 16.94 -23.45 -65.82
CA ARG A 5 15.68 -23.88 -65.13
C ARG A 5 14.98 -25.21 -65.49
N LEU A 6 14.71 -26.02 -64.44
CA LEU A 6 13.63 -27.02 -64.42
C LEU A 6 12.84 -26.97 -63.09
N LEU A 7 11.51 -26.89 -63.23
CA LEU A 7 10.50 -26.99 -62.19
C LEU A 7 10.33 -28.44 -61.69
N LYS A 8 10.06 -28.62 -60.40
CA LYS A 8 9.60 -29.90 -59.81
C LYS A 8 8.07 -29.95 -59.76
N LYS A 9 7.50 -31.06 -60.22
CA LYS A 9 6.08 -31.44 -60.11
C LYS A 9 5.83 -32.26 -58.85
N SER A 10 4.67 -32.06 -58.24
CA SER A 10 4.10 -32.83 -57.12
C SER A 10 3.27 -34.01 -57.62
N VAL A 11 3.28 -35.15 -56.90
CA VAL A 11 2.19 -36.15 -56.88
C VAL A 11 2.08 -36.73 -55.47
N VAL A 12 0.84 -36.81 -54.98
CA VAL A 12 0.37 -37.40 -53.71
C VAL A 12 0.00 -38.87 -53.96
N GLY A 13 0.22 -39.75 -52.98
CA GLY A 13 -0.29 -41.13 -52.98
C GLY A 13 -0.14 -41.81 -51.62
N VAL A 14 -1.27 -42.20 -51.03
CA VAL A 14 -1.48 -42.79 -49.69
C VAL A 14 -1.32 -44.31 -49.71
N THR A 15 -0.81 -44.95 -48.64
CA THR A 15 -1.36 -46.21 -48.06
C THR A 15 -0.67 -46.66 -46.75
N VAL A 16 -1.41 -47.46 -45.97
CA VAL A 16 -1.30 -47.80 -44.54
C VAL A 16 -0.72 -49.21 -44.33
N ALA A 17 0.01 -49.46 -43.22
CA ALA A 17 -0.26 -50.52 -42.20
C ALA A 17 1.00 -51.04 -41.47
N ALA A 18 0.86 -51.19 -40.13
CA ALA A 18 1.41 -52.21 -39.20
C ALA A 18 2.95 -52.50 -39.21
N SER A 19 3.69 -52.73 -38.13
CA SER A 19 3.49 -52.92 -36.69
C SER A 19 4.87 -53.36 -36.15
N LEU A 20 5.35 -52.88 -34.99
CA LEU A 20 6.25 -53.67 -34.13
C LEU A 20 6.27 -53.11 -32.70
N SER A 21 5.99 -54.00 -31.75
CA SER A 21 5.87 -53.77 -30.32
C SER A 21 7.23 -53.53 -29.66
N ALA A 22 7.31 -52.52 -28.79
CA ALA A 22 8.32 -52.45 -27.74
C ALA A 22 7.63 -52.05 -26.42
N ILE A 23 7.97 -52.79 -25.38
CA ILE A 23 7.45 -52.75 -24.01
C ILE A 23 7.61 -51.34 -23.44
N GLY A 24 6.52 -50.58 -23.45
CA GLY A 24 6.40 -49.32 -22.71
C GLY A 24 5.83 -49.63 -21.34
N THR A 25 6.61 -49.34 -20.30
CA THR A 25 6.15 -49.25 -18.91
C THR A 25 4.79 -48.57 -18.84
N VAL A 26 3.83 -49.21 -18.17
CA VAL A 26 2.58 -48.55 -17.76
C VAL A 26 2.97 -47.56 -16.67
N VAL A 27 3.42 -46.38 -17.07
CA VAL A 27 3.38 -45.24 -16.17
C VAL A 27 1.90 -44.91 -16.06
N ALA A 28 1.26 -45.41 -15.01
CA ALA A 28 0.04 -44.81 -14.52
C ALA A 28 0.40 -43.37 -14.18
N VAL A 29 0.20 -42.46 -15.13
CA VAL A 29 0.26 -41.04 -14.87
C VAL A 29 -0.96 -40.76 -14.01
N SER A 30 -0.79 -40.94 -12.70
CA SER A 30 -1.58 -40.23 -11.71
C SER A 30 -1.23 -38.77 -11.95
N SER A 31 -1.91 -38.12 -12.89
CA SER A 31 -1.82 -36.68 -13.05
C SER A 31 -2.57 -36.08 -11.87
N ALA A 32 -1.89 -36.02 -10.72
CA ALA A 32 -2.11 -34.95 -9.77
C ALA A 32 -1.94 -33.66 -10.59
N MET A 33 -3.07 -33.03 -10.93
CA MET A 33 -3.04 -31.67 -11.43
C MET A 33 -2.33 -30.85 -10.35
N ALA A 34 -1.16 -30.33 -10.68
CA ALA A 34 -0.43 -29.43 -9.79
C ALA A 34 -1.38 -28.33 -9.33
N ALA A 35 -1.27 -27.93 -8.06
CA ALA A 35 -2.17 -26.96 -7.48
C ALA A 35 -2.31 -25.74 -8.39
N SER A 36 -3.49 -25.57 -8.99
CA SER A 36 -3.71 -24.54 -10.00
C SER A 36 -4.39 -23.37 -9.32
N THR A 37 -3.82 -22.18 -9.52
CA THR A 37 -4.45 -20.98 -9.00
C THR A 37 -5.71 -20.68 -9.81
N MET A 38 -6.85 -20.65 -9.14
CA MET A 38 -8.16 -20.34 -9.71
C MET A 38 -8.63 -18.98 -9.18
N VAL A 39 -9.51 -18.31 -9.92
CA VAL A 39 -10.13 -17.04 -9.53
C VAL A 39 -11.62 -17.25 -9.34
N ALA A 40 -12.17 -16.76 -8.24
CA ALA A 40 -13.60 -16.74 -8.02
C ALA A 40 -14.30 -15.76 -8.98
N THR A 41 -15.20 -16.24 -9.84
CA THR A 41 -15.94 -15.40 -10.80
C THR A 41 -17.17 -14.73 -10.20
N GLY A 42 -17.56 -15.14 -8.99
CA GLY A 42 -18.60 -14.54 -8.14
C GLY A 42 -18.34 -14.88 -6.66
N ASN A 43 -19.14 -14.34 -5.75
CA ASN A 43 -19.06 -14.73 -4.34
C ASN A 43 -19.47 -16.20 -4.20
N VAL A 44 -18.59 -17.04 -3.63
CA VAL A 44 -18.80 -18.49 -3.52
C VAL A 44 -18.49 -18.99 -2.11
N ASN A 45 -19.35 -19.85 -1.57
CA ASN A 45 -19.12 -20.44 -0.25
C ASN A 45 -18.03 -21.51 -0.32
N LEU A 46 -17.08 -21.44 0.61
CA LEU A 46 -16.17 -22.54 0.94
C LEU A 46 -16.88 -23.43 1.98
N ARG A 47 -17.05 -24.71 1.66
CA ARG A 47 -17.80 -25.68 2.48
C ARG A 47 -16.94 -26.82 2.98
N THR A 48 -17.40 -27.51 4.03
CA THR A 48 -16.72 -28.69 4.60
C THR A 48 -16.77 -29.93 3.69
N GLY A 49 -17.65 -29.96 2.68
CA GLY A 49 -17.74 -31.06 1.71
C GLY A 49 -18.34 -30.63 0.35
N PRO A 50 -18.27 -31.51 -0.68
CA PRO A 50 -18.64 -31.20 -2.06
C PRO A 50 -20.16 -31.23 -2.29
N GLY A 51 -20.86 -30.20 -1.80
CA GLY A 51 -22.31 -30.07 -1.97
C GLY A 51 -22.92 -28.92 -1.17
N THR A 52 -24.14 -28.51 -1.50
CA THR A 52 -24.85 -27.44 -0.79
C THR A 52 -25.37 -27.85 0.59
N SER A 53 -25.44 -29.15 0.89
CA SER A 53 -25.86 -29.70 2.18
C SER A 53 -24.78 -29.67 3.26
N TYR A 54 -23.54 -29.32 2.92
CA TYR A 54 -22.42 -29.25 3.85
C TYR A 54 -22.28 -27.85 4.45
N ASP A 55 -21.77 -27.78 5.68
CA ASP A 55 -21.58 -26.52 6.41
C ASP A 55 -20.67 -25.54 5.68
N VAL A 56 -21.00 -24.25 5.79
CA VAL A 56 -20.20 -23.16 5.22
C VAL A 56 -19.09 -22.79 6.21
N ILE A 57 -17.84 -22.89 5.76
CA ILE A 57 -16.65 -22.45 6.49
C ILE A 57 -16.50 -20.93 6.41
N THR A 58 -16.63 -20.38 5.20
CA THR A 58 -16.55 -18.94 4.90
C THR A 58 -17.06 -18.65 3.48
N VAL A 59 -17.16 -17.38 3.11
CA VAL A 59 -17.37 -16.92 1.73
C VAL A 59 -16.02 -16.54 1.12
N ILE A 60 -15.74 -17.04 -0.08
CA ILE A 60 -14.68 -16.57 -0.97
C ILE A 60 -15.28 -15.43 -1.81
N PRO A 61 -14.79 -14.19 -1.68
CA PRO A 61 -15.33 -13.08 -2.43
C PRO A 61 -14.95 -13.17 -3.92
N GLN A 62 -15.79 -12.62 -4.80
CA GLN A 62 -15.50 -12.50 -6.23
C GLN A 62 -14.12 -11.83 -6.46
N GLY A 63 -13.35 -12.38 -7.40
CA GLY A 63 -11.99 -11.93 -7.73
C GLY A 63 -10.90 -12.50 -6.82
N ALA A 64 -11.26 -13.15 -5.71
CA ALA A 64 -10.28 -13.81 -4.85
C ALA A 64 -9.62 -15.00 -5.55
N ARG A 65 -8.31 -15.16 -5.31
CA ARG A 65 -7.55 -16.31 -5.81
C ARG A 65 -7.59 -17.42 -4.76
N VAL A 66 -7.75 -18.64 -5.25
CA VAL A 66 -7.73 -19.86 -4.43
C VAL A 66 -6.79 -20.87 -5.07
N GLN A 67 -6.12 -21.68 -4.26
CA GLN A 67 -5.29 -22.76 -4.78
C GLN A 67 -6.14 -24.01 -4.88
N ALA A 68 -6.47 -24.45 -6.10
CA ALA A 68 -7.13 -25.73 -6.28
C ALA A 68 -6.15 -26.84 -5.94
N THR A 69 -6.55 -27.81 -5.11
CA THR A 69 -5.69 -28.94 -4.71
C THR A 69 -5.69 -30.07 -5.75
N GLY A 70 -6.48 -29.91 -6.83
CA GLY A 70 -6.62 -30.88 -7.92
C GLY A 70 -7.77 -31.88 -7.73
N THR A 71 -8.42 -31.90 -6.57
CA THR A 71 -9.57 -32.78 -6.31
C THR A 71 -10.87 -32.12 -6.77
N VAL A 72 -11.50 -32.71 -7.78
CA VAL A 72 -12.83 -32.34 -8.26
C VAL A 72 -13.81 -33.47 -7.91
N SER A 73 -14.90 -33.14 -7.22
CA SER A 73 -15.97 -34.08 -6.90
C SER A 73 -17.33 -33.44 -7.21
N ALA A 74 -18.09 -34.05 -8.13
CA ALA A 74 -19.44 -33.63 -8.49
C ALA A 74 -19.60 -32.12 -8.81
N GLY A 75 -18.63 -31.51 -9.51
CA GLY A 75 -18.67 -30.09 -9.86
C GLY A 75 -18.23 -29.13 -8.75
N TRP A 76 -17.73 -29.66 -7.63
CA TRP A 76 -17.06 -28.91 -6.57
C TRP A 76 -15.56 -29.15 -6.62
N ILE A 77 -14.78 -28.09 -6.42
CA ILE A 77 -13.32 -28.11 -6.44
C ILE A 77 -12.85 -27.90 -5.01
N GLU A 78 -11.98 -28.78 -4.52
CA GLU A 78 -11.29 -28.54 -3.26
C GLU A 78 -10.24 -27.44 -3.46
N VAL A 79 -10.29 -26.42 -2.60
CA VAL A 79 -9.45 -25.25 -2.68
C VAL A 79 -8.90 -24.87 -1.31
N ASP A 80 -7.69 -24.33 -1.30
CA ASP A 80 -7.16 -23.58 -0.16
C ASP A 80 -7.45 -22.09 -0.35
N PHE A 81 -8.14 -21.51 0.63
CA PHE A 81 -8.37 -20.08 0.71
C PHE A 81 -7.90 -19.55 2.07
N ASN A 82 -6.84 -18.73 2.06
CA ASN A 82 -6.22 -18.15 3.26
C ASN A 82 -5.85 -19.19 4.33
N GLY A 83 -5.34 -20.36 3.91
CA GLY A 83 -4.92 -21.44 4.81
C GLY A 83 -6.06 -22.30 5.35
N ARG A 84 -7.29 -22.11 4.85
CA ARG A 84 -8.45 -22.97 5.14
C ARG A 84 -8.77 -23.79 3.89
N ARG A 85 -8.74 -25.11 4.02
CA ARG A 85 -9.17 -26.03 2.97
C ARG A 85 -10.67 -26.29 3.06
N GLY A 86 -11.31 -26.38 1.90
CA GLY A 86 -12.70 -26.77 1.76
C GLY A 86 -13.11 -26.84 0.30
N TYR A 87 -14.39 -27.07 0.05
CA TYR A 87 -14.95 -27.23 -1.28
C TYR A 87 -15.69 -25.98 -1.72
N ALA A 88 -15.36 -25.48 -2.91
CA ALA A 88 -16.08 -24.38 -3.56
C ALA A 88 -16.68 -24.88 -4.88
N SER A 89 -17.80 -24.29 -5.29
CA SER A 89 -18.48 -24.71 -6.53
C SER A 89 -17.64 -24.31 -7.74
N GLY A 90 -17.31 -25.29 -8.59
CA GLY A 90 -16.45 -25.10 -9.76
C GLY A 90 -17.04 -24.17 -10.82
N THR A 91 -18.36 -23.97 -10.83
CA THR A 91 -19.03 -23.00 -11.72
C THR A 91 -18.67 -21.55 -11.40
N TYR A 92 -18.23 -21.29 -10.17
CA TYR A 92 -17.77 -19.98 -9.72
C TYR A 92 -16.24 -19.87 -9.69
N LEU A 93 -15.51 -20.80 -10.31
CA LEU A 93 -14.05 -20.82 -10.34
C LEU A 93 -13.55 -20.90 -11.79
N ALA A 94 -12.72 -19.94 -12.20
CA ALA A 94 -12.05 -19.93 -13.49
C ALA A 94 -10.53 -20.11 -13.34
N ALA A 95 -9.90 -20.77 -14.31
CA ALA A 95 -8.44 -20.87 -14.35
C ALA A 95 -7.82 -19.47 -14.40
N ALA A 96 -6.87 -19.19 -13.51
CA ALA A 96 -6.14 -17.95 -13.62
C ALA A 96 -5.24 -18.02 -14.87
N GLY A 97 -5.63 -17.32 -15.93
CA GLY A 97 -4.83 -17.23 -17.15
C GLY A 97 -3.40 -16.78 -16.83
N ALA A 98 -2.42 -17.44 -17.46
CA ALA A 98 -1.07 -16.91 -17.55
C ALA A 98 -1.14 -15.57 -18.31
N GLU A 99 -0.81 -14.47 -17.65
CA GLU A 99 -0.90 -13.14 -18.25
C GLU A 99 0.24 -12.92 -19.25
N THR A 100 -0.05 -13.08 -20.54
CA THR A 100 0.72 -12.45 -21.62
C THR A 100 0.43 -10.94 -21.59
N PRO A 101 1.44 -10.06 -21.66
CA PRO A 101 1.23 -8.61 -21.60
C PRO A 101 0.52 -8.15 -22.89
N THR A 102 -0.72 -7.69 -22.76
CA THR A 102 -1.42 -7.00 -23.84
C THR A 102 -1.11 -5.51 -23.75
N THR A 103 -0.70 -4.91 -24.86
CA THR A 103 -0.50 -3.46 -25.00
C THR A 103 -1.87 -2.80 -24.86
N ALA A 104 -2.20 -2.30 -23.67
CA ALA A 104 -3.45 -1.61 -23.42
C ALA A 104 -3.30 -0.11 -23.70
N GLU A 105 -4.31 0.51 -24.30
CA GLU A 105 -4.37 1.95 -24.55
C GLU A 105 -5.02 2.72 -23.39
N ALA A 106 -4.68 4.01 -23.28
CA ALA A 106 -5.25 4.90 -22.27
C ALA A 106 -6.65 5.36 -22.69
N ALA A 107 -7.65 5.13 -21.85
CA ALA A 107 -9.03 5.59 -22.03
C ALA A 107 -9.40 6.78 -21.11
N GLY A 108 -8.52 7.15 -20.18
CA GLY A 108 -8.74 8.26 -19.26
C GLY A 108 -7.57 8.47 -18.32
N SER A 109 -7.76 9.31 -17.30
CA SER A 109 -6.80 9.46 -16.21
C SER A 109 -7.47 9.54 -14.85
N ALA A 110 -6.74 9.10 -13.83
CA ALA A 110 -7.15 9.19 -12.45
C ALA A 110 -5.97 9.71 -11.62
N VAL A 111 -6.28 10.36 -10.51
CA VAL A 111 -5.29 10.83 -9.56
C VAL A 111 -5.38 9.98 -8.30
N THR A 112 -4.23 9.52 -7.81
CA THR A 112 -4.17 8.78 -6.55
C THR A 112 -4.50 9.69 -5.37
N THR A 113 -5.41 9.26 -4.50
CA THR A 113 -5.83 9.98 -3.29
C THR A 113 -5.09 9.51 -2.03
N ALA A 114 -4.21 8.51 -2.18
CA ALA A 114 -3.25 8.05 -1.20
C ALA A 114 -2.05 7.43 -1.90
N ASN A 115 -0.99 7.20 -1.13
CA ASN A 115 0.08 6.30 -1.50
C ASN A 115 -0.47 4.88 -1.73
N VAL A 116 -0.37 4.37 -2.97
CA VAL A 116 -1.05 3.12 -3.34
C VAL A 116 -0.15 2.18 -4.15
N ASN A 117 -0.26 0.88 -3.85
CA ASN A 117 0.45 -0.17 -4.56
C ASN A 117 -0.14 -0.40 -5.96
N VAL A 118 0.74 -0.55 -6.95
CA VAL A 118 0.41 -0.97 -8.31
C VAL A 118 0.66 -2.47 -8.42
N ARG A 119 -0.36 -3.24 -8.79
CA ARG A 119 -0.35 -4.71 -8.74
C ARG A 119 -0.50 -5.35 -10.11
N THR A 120 -0.07 -6.60 -10.22
CA THR A 120 -0.28 -7.41 -11.43
C THR A 120 -1.75 -7.71 -11.70
N GLY A 121 -2.62 -7.72 -10.69
CA GLY A 121 -4.05 -7.98 -10.87
C GLY A 121 -4.97 -7.32 -9.84
N PRO A 122 -6.30 -7.42 -10.02
CA PRO A 122 -7.32 -6.69 -9.25
C PRO A 122 -7.60 -7.34 -7.88
N GLY A 123 -6.64 -7.24 -6.95
CA GLY A 123 -6.79 -7.79 -5.61
C GLY A 123 -5.54 -7.63 -4.75
N THR A 124 -5.71 -7.71 -3.43
CA THR A 124 -4.58 -7.62 -2.47
C THR A 124 -3.67 -8.86 -2.49
N SER A 125 -4.14 -9.98 -3.04
CA SER A 125 -3.38 -11.22 -3.22
C SER A 125 -2.42 -11.21 -4.43
N TYR A 126 -2.46 -10.17 -5.27
CA TYR A 126 -1.61 -10.06 -6.46
C TYR A 126 -0.29 -9.36 -6.16
N SER A 127 0.79 -9.78 -6.83
CA SER A 127 2.13 -9.24 -6.65
C SER A 127 2.18 -7.73 -6.91
N ILE A 128 2.92 -7.02 -6.04
CA ILE A 128 3.18 -5.58 -6.17
C ILE A 128 4.33 -5.41 -7.16
N VAL A 129 4.13 -4.56 -8.17
CA VAL A 129 5.12 -4.28 -9.22
C VAL A 129 5.56 -2.82 -9.24
N GLY A 130 4.89 -1.98 -8.46
CA GLY A 130 5.17 -0.57 -8.41
C GLY A 130 4.40 0.11 -7.30
N TYR A 131 4.69 1.39 -7.13
CA TYR A 131 4.11 2.22 -6.11
C TYR A 131 3.80 3.58 -6.72
N ALA A 132 2.55 4.01 -6.59
CA ALA A 132 2.08 5.32 -7.03
C ALA A 132 1.92 6.21 -5.78
N PRO A 133 2.80 7.20 -5.59
CA PRO A 133 2.66 8.18 -4.51
C PRO A 133 1.32 8.93 -4.56
N LEU A 134 0.88 9.52 -3.45
CA LEU A 134 -0.26 10.44 -3.40
C LEU A 134 -0.13 11.55 -4.46
N GLY A 135 -1.23 11.85 -5.16
CA GLY A 135 -1.25 12.89 -6.21
C GLY A 135 -0.69 12.44 -7.56
N THR A 136 -0.26 11.18 -7.69
CA THR A 136 0.20 10.64 -8.97
C THR A 136 -0.97 10.54 -9.94
N THR A 137 -0.84 11.21 -11.09
CA THR A 137 -1.74 11.01 -12.22
C THR A 137 -1.36 9.72 -12.93
N VAL A 138 -2.33 8.81 -13.06
CA VAL A 138 -2.18 7.54 -13.78
C VAL A 138 -3.14 7.50 -14.96
N SER A 139 -2.68 7.00 -16.10
CA SER A 139 -3.54 6.74 -17.25
C SER A 139 -4.38 5.49 -16.97
N THR A 140 -5.69 5.58 -17.05
CA THR A 140 -6.61 4.45 -16.87
C THR A 140 -6.94 3.82 -18.22
N THR A 141 -7.08 2.50 -18.29
CA THR A 141 -7.49 1.79 -19.53
C THR A 141 -9.02 1.74 -19.70
N GLY A 142 -9.77 2.23 -18.71
CA GLY A 142 -11.23 2.13 -18.64
C GLY A 142 -11.74 0.80 -18.10
N GLN A 143 -10.87 -0.19 -17.88
CA GLN A 143 -11.25 -1.48 -17.30
C GLN A 143 -11.31 -1.42 -15.76
N THR A 144 -12.33 -2.03 -15.19
CA THR A 144 -12.51 -2.18 -13.73
C THR A 144 -12.88 -3.61 -13.37
N SER A 145 -12.45 -4.09 -12.21
CA SER A 145 -12.80 -5.41 -11.66
C SER A 145 -12.97 -5.30 -10.14
N GLY A 146 -14.21 -5.38 -9.67
CA GLY A 146 -14.55 -5.05 -8.28
C GLY A 146 -14.13 -3.63 -7.92
N ASN A 147 -13.47 -3.44 -6.76
CA ASN A 147 -12.94 -2.15 -6.31
C ASN A 147 -11.51 -1.87 -6.83
N TRP A 148 -11.21 -2.29 -8.07
CA TRP A 148 -9.92 -2.10 -8.72
C TRP A 148 -10.08 -1.52 -10.11
N THR A 149 -9.24 -0.55 -10.43
CA THR A 149 -9.16 0.12 -11.73
C THR A 149 -7.86 -0.26 -12.41
N GLN A 150 -7.93 -0.60 -13.69
CA GLN A 150 -6.75 -0.92 -14.48
C GLN A 150 -6.12 0.37 -15.03
N VAL A 151 -4.82 0.47 -14.86
CA VAL A 151 -3.98 1.63 -15.23
C VAL A 151 -2.82 1.20 -16.10
N LEU A 152 -2.26 2.13 -16.86
CA LEU A 152 -0.99 1.93 -17.55
C LEU A 152 0.16 2.34 -16.62
N TRP A 153 1.02 1.39 -16.30
CA TRP A 153 2.22 1.59 -15.50
C TRP A 153 3.45 1.23 -16.33
N SER A 154 4.28 2.23 -16.65
CA SER A 154 5.39 2.09 -17.60
C SER A 154 4.98 1.42 -18.92
N GLY A 155 3.82 1.78 -19.45
CA GLY A 155 3.26 1.23 -20.69
C GLY A 155 2.62 -0.15 -20.59
N THR A 156 2.58 -0.77 -19.39
CA THR A 156 1.92 -2.08 -19.19
C THR A 156 0.67 -1.95 -18.34
N ALA A 157 -0.39 -2.70 -18.67
CA ALA A 157 -1.61 -2.75 -17.88
C ALA A 157 -1.37 -3.35 -16.48
N ARG A 158 -1.77 -2.61 -15.43
CA ARG A 158 -1.66 -2.96 -14.00
C ARG A 158 -2.89 -2.50 -13.25
N TRP A 159 -2.99 -2.83 -11.97
CA TRP A 159 -4.19 -2.59 -11.17
C TRP A 159 -3.89 -1.78 -9.92
N ILE A 160 -4.73 -0.77 -9.68
CA ILE A 160 -4.75 0.07 -8.47
C ILE A 160 -6.14 -0.03 -7.86
N SER A 161 -6.24 0.00 -6.53
CA SER A 161 -7.55 -0.02 -5.87
C SER A 161 -8.30 1.30 -6.09
N SER A 162 -9.55 1.20 -6.56
CA SER A 162 -10.38 2.33 -6.96
C SER A 162 -10.72 3.26 -5.79
N SER A 163 -10.71 2.76 -4.54
CA SER A 163 -10.89 3.60 -3.34
C SER A 163 -9.78 4.63 -3.15
N TYR A 164 -8.63 4.43 -3.80
CA TYR A 164 -7.50 5.36 -3.79
C TYR A 164 -7.36 6.12 -5.10
N LEU A 165 -8.39 6.12 -5.95
CA LEU A 165 -8.40 6.84 -7.21
C LEU A 165 -9.59 7.79 -7.27
N ARG A 166 -9.34 9.01 -7.74
CA ARG A 166 -10.38 9.94 -8.15
C ARG A 166 -10.24 10.20 -9.64
N THR A 167 -11.33 10.08 -10.39
CA THR A 167 -11.35 10.41 -11.82
C THR A 167 -10.84 11.82 -12.01
N ALA A 168 -9.84 11.98 -12.88
CA ALA A 168 -9.47 13.30 -13.36
C ALA A 168 -10.56 13.71 -14.36
N THR A 169 -11.54 14.48 -13.90
CA THR A 169 -12.53 15.06 -14.80
C THR A 169 -11.81 15.97 -15.79
N SER A 170 -11.77 15.53 -17.05
CA SER A 170 -11.53 16.38 -18.20
C SER A 170 -12.72 17.35 -18.32
N GLY A 171 -12.63 18.50 -17.65
CA GLY A 171 -13.70 19.48 -17.63
C GLY A 171 -13.63 20.44 -16.44
N ALA A 172 -12.67 21.36 -16.48
CA ALA A 172 -12.85 22.72 -15.98
C ALA A 172 -12.04 23.64 -16.90
N SER A 173 -12.45 23.73 -18.16
CA SER A 173 -12.18 24.90 -18.98
C SER A 173 -13.11 26.02 -18.50
N GLY A 174 -12.52 27.11 -18.02
CA GLY A 174 -13.09 28.43 -18.14
C GLY A 174 -14.38 28.70 -17.38
N GLU A 175 -14.30 28.72 -16.05
CA GLU A 175 -14.78 29.94 -15.39
C GLU A 175 -13.53 30.79 -15.22
N THR A 176 -13.57 32.04 -15.70
CA THR A 176 -12.56 33.05 -15.38
C THR A 176 -12.55 33.27 -13.87
N ALA A 177 -11.84 32.40 -13.16
CA ALA A 177 -11.51 32.61 -11.77
C ALA A 177 -10.54 33.78 -11.76
N GLU A 178 -11.05 34.95 -11.40
CA GLU A 178 -10.21 36.06 -10.98
C GLU A 178 -9.11 35.50 -10.07
N THR A 179 -7.86 35.86 -10.34
CA THR A 179 -6.74 35.51 -9.47
C THR A 179 -7.14 35.91 -8.04
N PRO A 180 -7.18 34.96 -7.08
CA PRO A 180 -7.65 35.26 -5.74
C PRO A 180 -6.85 36.44 -5.19
N ALA A 181 -7.53 37.51 -4.79
CA ALA A 181 -6.87 38.71 -4.29
C ALA A 181 -5.96 38.35 -3.12
N VAL A 182 -4.67 38.70 -3.22
CA VAL A 182 -3.68 38.49 -2.16
C VAL A 182 -3.68 39.69 -1.23
N VAL A 183 -3.88 39.45 0.06
CA VAL A 183 -3.95 40.52 1.08
C VAL A 183 -2.79 40.46 2.08
N GLY A 184 -1.90 39.48 1.95
CA GLY A 184 -0.74 39.31 2.81
C GLY A 184 -0.09 37.94 2.63
N GLN A 185 0.88 37.64 3.49
CA GLN A 185 1.58 36.36 3.53
C GLN A 185 1.59 35.78 4.95
N VAL A 186 1.64 34.46 5.03
CA VAL A 186 1.86 33.73 6.29
C VAL A 186 2.95 32.69 6.11
N ARG A 187 3.65 32.37 7.20
CA ARG A 187 4.59 31.26 7.26
C ARG A 187 3.96 30.07 7.98
N THR A 188 4.11 28.87 7.46
CA THR A 188 3.69 27.64 8.14
C THR A 188 4.65 27.30 9.27
N THR A 189 4.12 26.89 10.42
CA THR A 189 4.93 26.46 11.59
C THR A 189 5.16 24.95 11.64
N ALA A 190 4.44 24.19 10.80
CA ALA A 190 4.51 22.74 10.66
C ALA A 190 4.14 22.32 9.23
N ASN A 191 4.25 21.03 8.91
CA ASN A 191 3.65 20.49 7.70
C ASN A 191 2.11 20.56 7.83
N VAL A 192 1.44 21.22 6.90
CA VAL A 192 -0.01 21.45 6.95
C VAL A 192 -0.71 20.85 5.75
N ASN A 193 -1.86 20.22 5.99
CA ASN A 193 -2.71 19.76 4.89
C ASN A 193 -3.32 20.96 4.17
N LEU A 194 -3.06 21.05 2.86
CA LEU A 194 -3.78 21.92 1.94
C LEU A 194 -5.14 21.27 1.67
N ARG A 195 -6.24 21.96 1.95
CA ARG A 195 -7.60 21.47 1.77
C ARG A 195 -8.33 22.24 0.70
N THR A 196 -9.27 21.59 0.03
CA THR A 196 -10.12 22.25 -0.97
C THR A 196 -11.13 23.21 -0.35
N GLU A 197 -11.51 22.99 0.92
CA GLU A 197 -12.49 23.79 1.66
C GLU A 197 -12.04 24.03 3.12
N GLY A 198 -12.62 25.04 3.77
CA GLY A 198 -12.20 25.56 5.08
C GLY A 198 -12.69 24.77 6.30
N HIS A 199 -12.70 23.44 6.23
CA HIS A 199 -13.10 22.54 7.32
C HIS A 199 -12.31 21.22 7.31
N SER A 200 -12.32 20.50 8.44
CA SER A 200 -11.46 19.33 8.69
C SER A 200 -11.83 18.07 7.91
N SER A 201 -13.06 17.97 7.40
CA SER A 201 -13.51 16.89 6.53
C SER A 201 -13.26 17.16 5.03
N ALA A 202 -12.82 18.37 4.66
CA ALA A 202 -12.60 18.72 3.26
C ALA A 202 -11.45 17.89 2.65
N PRO A 203 -11.56 17.49 1.36
CA PRO A 203 -10.49 16.79 0.67
C PRO A 203 -9.13 17.48 0.81
N ILE A 204 -8.11 16.68 1.09
CA ILE A 204 -6.72 17.17 1.17
C ILE A 204 -6.14 17.17 -0.24
N TYR A 205 -5.81 18.37 -0.73
CA TYR A 205 -5.12 18.60 -2.00
C TYR A 205 -3.66 18.16 -1.95
N GLY A 206 -2.99 18.39 -0.81
CA GLY A 206 -1.58 18.07 -0.61
C GLY A 206 -1.10 18.48 0.78
N VAL A 207 0.21 18.47 0.99
CA VAL A 207 0.83 18.93 2.23
C VAL A 207 1.79 20.06 1.89
N LEU A 208 1.59 21.21 2.53
CA LEU A 208 2.51 22.33 2.49
C LEU A 208 3.55 22.16 3.60
N PRO A 209 4.85 22.09 3.27
CA PRO A 209 5.89 21.89 4.28
C PRO A 209 5.91 22.97 5.37
N ALA A 210 6.54 22.67 6.50
CA ALA A 210 6.88 23.65 7.52
C ALA A 210 7.82 24.73 6.93
N ASN A 211 7.73 25.96 7.47
CA ASN A 211 8.46 27.15 7.03
C ASN A 211 8.17 27.62 5.60
N SER A 212 7.16 27.07 4.92
CA SER A 212 6.69 27.59 3.66
C SER A 212 6.02 28.95 3.87
N VAL A 213 6.39 29.93 3.04
CA VAL A 213 5.71 31.23 2.97
C VAL A 213 4.69 31.16 1.85
N VAL A 214 3.44 31.49 2.16
CA VAL A 214 2.33 31.44 1.21
C VAL A 214 1.47 32.69 1.29
N ASP A 215 0.96 33.11 0.14
CA ASP A 215 0.04 34.22 0.01
C ASP A 215 -1.34 33.85 0.60
N ILE A 216 -1.97 34.78 1.30
CA ILE A 216 -3.33 34.61 1.86
C ILE A 216 -4.33 35.50 1.14
N THR A 217 -5.58 35.02 1.05
CA THR A 217 -6.68 35.76 0.41
C THR A 217 -7.47 36.64 1.37
N GLY A 218 -7.20 36.52 2.68
CA GLY A 218 -7.96 37.19 3.75
C GLY A 218 -9.22 36.43 4.17
N LYS A 219 -9.65 35.42 3.39
CA LYS A 219 -10.76 34.56 3.79
C LYS A 219 -10.33 33.59 4.89
N THR A 220 -11.13 33.51 5.93
CA THR A 220 -10.93 32.61 7.06
C THR A 220 -12.24 31.92 7.44
N THR A 221 -12.13 30.75 8.04
CA THR A 221 -13.19 30.15 8.87
C THR A 221 -12.77 30.21 10.33
N ALA A 222 -13.54 29.58 11.23
CA ALA A 222 -13.16 29.47 12.64
C ALA A 222 -11.81 28.76 12.86
N SER A 223 -11.33 27.95 11.90
CA SER A 223 -10.07 27.21 12.07
C SER A 223 -9.19 27.11 10.83
N TYR A 224 -9.60 27.69 9.69
CA TYR A 224 -8.84 27.62 8.45
C TYR A 224 -8.60 29.00 7.85
N THR A 225 -7.41 29.18 7.27
CA THR A 225 -7.01 30.34 6.50
C THR A 225 -6.91 29.92 5.04
N GLN A 226 -7.54 30.68 4.16
CA GLN A 226 -7.42 30.44 2.73
C GLN A 226 -6.13 31.07 2.19
N ILE A 227 -5.36 30.25 1.47
CA ILE A 227 -4.10 30.59 0.83
C ILE A 227 -4.21 30.49 -0.68
N VAL A 228 -3.26 31.12 -1.38
CA VAL A 228 -2.99 30.87 -2.79
C VAL A 228 -1.79 29.94 -2.90
N TYR A 229 -1.99 28.78 -3.52
CA TYR A 229 -0.94 27.79 -3.78
C TYR A 229 -1.06 27.31 -5.21
N GLU A 230 0.02 27.46 -6.00
CA GLU A 230 0.05 27.12 -7.43
C GLU A 230 -1.11 27.75 -8.24
N GLY A 231 -1.45 29.01 -7.91
CA GLY A 231 -2.53 29.76 -8.57
C GLY A 231 -3.94 29.34 -8.16
N ARG A 232 -4.10 28.52 -7.11
CA ARG A 232 -5.40 28.03 -6.61
C ARG A 232 -5.67 28.52 -5.19
N ALA A 233 -6.94 28.80 -4.89
CA ALA A 233 -7.40 29.04 -3.53
C ALA A 233 -7.58 27.71 -2.78
N LEU A 234 -6.77 27.49 -1.74
CA LEU A 234 -6.81 26.30 -0.88
C LEU A 234 -6.83 26.73 0.59
N TRP A 235 -7.09 25.80 1.50
CA TRP A 235 -7.28 26.09 2.91
C TRP A 235 -6.28 25.34 3.77
N ILE A 236 -5.60 26.06 4.67
CA ILE A 236 -4.70 25.48 5.66
C ILE A 236 -5.21 25.79 7.06
N TYR A 237 -4.90 24.93 8.03
CA TYR A 237 -5.37 25.13 9.39
C TYR A 237 -4.66 26.32 10.04
N THR A 238 -5.42 27.31 10.51
CA THR A 238 -4.92 28.62 10.96
C THR A 238 -3.96 28.51 12.13
N ALA A 239 -4.13 27.52 13.02
CA ALA A 239 -3.22 27.34 14.16
C ALA A 239 -1.77 27.02 13.75
N TYR A 240 -1.53 26.67 12.49
CA TYR A 240 -0.20 26.41 11.96
C TYR A 240 0.34 27.56 11.09
N THR A 241 -0.24 28.75 11.16
CA THR A 241 0.25 29.94 10.46
C THR A 241 0.79 30.97 11.45
N THR A 242 1.83 31.70 11.03
CA THR A 242 2.36 32.86 11.75
C THR A 242 2.60 34.00 10.76
N SER A 243 2.65 35.24 11.25
CA SER A 243 3.03 36.39 10.43
C SER A 243 4.42 36.17 9.82
N THR A 244 4.64 36.64 8.58
CA THR A 244 5.97 36.63 7.95
C THR A 244 6.98 37.52 8.65
N ASP A 245 6.51 38.52 9.41
CA ASP A 245 7.33 39.40 10.25
C ASP A 245 7.63 38.81 11.63
N ALA A 246 7.00 37.68 11.98
CA ALA A 246 7.43 36.90 13.12
C ALA A 246 8.81 36.33 12.80
N GLN A 247 9.82 36.81 13.54
CA GLN A 247 11.16 36.24 13.58
C GLN A 247 11.07 34.70 13.60
N PRO A 248 11.94 33.98 12.87
CA PRO A 248 11.88 32.52 12.81
C PRO A 248 11.76 31.97 14.23
N LEU A 249 10.73 31.17 14.49
CA LEU A 249 10.63 30.35 15.71
C LEU A 249 12.02 29.78 15.91
N VAL A 250 12.68 30.11 17.04
CA VAL A 250 13.98 29.52 17.40
C VAL A 250 13.85 28.05 17.08
N ALA A 251 14.59 27.58 16.07
CA ALA A 251 14.46 26.21 15.61
C ALA A 251 14.74 25.36 16.84
N THR A 252 13.69 24.74 17.41
CA THR A 252 13.86 23.89 18.60
C THR A 252 15.01 22.98 18.28
N SER A 253 16.04 23.03 19.11
CA SER A 253 17.30 22.36 18.79
C SER A 253 17.00 20.89 18.52
N PRO A 254 17.80 20.19 17.69
CA PRO A 254 17.61 18.75 17.48
C PRO A 254 17.44 17.98 18.79
N ASN A 255 18.16 18.37 19.85
CA ASN A 255 18.02 17.84 21.20
C ASN A 255 16.63 18.06 21.81
N GLU A 256 16.08 19.28 21.74
CA GLU A 256 14.73 19.56 22.25
C GLU A 256 13.65 18.81 21.48
N ARG A 257 13.81 18.69 20.16
CA ARG A 257 12.89 17.91 19.31
C ARG A 257 12.94 16.44 19.71
N LEU A 258 14.14 15.89 19.86
CA LEU A 258 14.34 14.51 20.28
C LEU A 258 13.73 14.26 21.66
N GLN A 259 13.93 15.18 22.61
CA GLN A 259 13.39 15.06 23.96
C GLN A 259 11.86 14.95 23.93
N LYS A 260 11.18 15.76 23.11
CA LYS A 260 9.71 15.67 22.94
C LYS A 260 9.25 14.30 22.42
N VAL A 261 10.00 13.68 21.51
CA VAL A 261 9.69 12.33 21.01
C VAL A 261 9.79 11.31 22.15
N LEU A 262 10.88 11.37 22.92
CA LEU A 262 11.14 10.43 24.01
C LEU A 262 10.13 10.59 25.16
N ASP A 263 9.81 11.83 25.53
CA ASP A 263 8.85 12.13 26.59
C ASP A 263 7.46 11.63 26.23
N TYR A 264 7.03 11.82 24.97
CA TYR A 264 5.76 11.30 24.50
C TYR A 264 5.72 9.78 24.56
N ALA A 265 6.73 9.10 24.01
CA ALA A 265 6.79 7.64 24.00
C ALA A 265 6.78 7.04 25.41
N ARG A 266 7.54 7.65 26.34
CA ARG A 266 7.57 7.23 27.76
C ARG A 266 6.23 7.43 28.46
N ALA A 267 5.53 8.53 28.17
CA ALA A 267 4.23 8.81 28.76
C ALA A 267 3.16 7.78 28.38
N GLN A 268 3.33 7.03 27.28
CA GLN A 268 2.37 6.01 26.85
C GLN A 268 2.67 4.62 27.44
N VAL A 269 3.76 4.43 28.19
CA VAL A 269 4.08 3.13 28.80
C VAL A 269 2.97 2.71 29.76
N GLY A 270 2.37 1.55 29.51
CA GLY A 270 1.19 1.05 30.21
C GLY A 270 -0.10 1.08 29.38
N ASP A 271 -0.15 1.85 28.30
CA ASP A 271 -1.34 1.93 27.45
C ASP A 271 -1.62 0.62 26.70
N ARG A 272 -2.88 0.43 26.30
CA ARG A 272 -3.29 -0.80 25.63
C ARG A 272 -2.75 -0.88 24.21
N TYR A 273 -2.53 -2.11 23.74
CA TYR A 273 -2.29 -2.35 22.33
C TYR A 273 -3.62 -2.56 21.60
N VAL A 274 -3.84 -1.83 20.53
CA VAL A 274 -4.97 -2.02 19.60
C VAL A 274 -4.47 -1.86 18.18
N TRP A 275 -4.71 -2.86 17.33
CA TRP A 275 -4.32 -2.81 15.92
C TRP A 275 -4.94 -1.60 15.22
N GLY A 276 -4.11 -0.78 14.55
CA GLY A 276 -4.54 0.44 13.87
C GLY A 276 -4.78 1.64 14.80
N ALA A 277 -4.40 1.58 16.08
CA ALA A 277 -4.64 2.69 17.00
C ALA A 277 -3.48 3.71 17.04
N GLU A 278 -3.84 4.98 17.26
CA GLU A 278 -2.95 6.14 17.25
C GLU A 278 -3.10 7.02 18.53
N GLY A 279 -3.64 6.43 19.60
CA GLY A 279 -3.82 7.11 20.89
C GLY A 279 -5.21 7.75 21.11
N PRO A 280 -5.36 8.51 22.21
CA PRO A 280 -4.34 8.67 23.26
C PRO A 280 -4.22 7.44 24.17
N ASP A 281 -5.25 6.61 24.32
CA ASP A 281 -5.27 5.55 25.36
C ASP A 281 -4.90 4.15 24.83
N ALA A 282 -4.57 4.05 23.55
CA ALA A 282 -4.18 2.80 22.91
C ALA A 282 -3.38 3.03 21.62
N PHE A 283 -2.41 2.17 21.35
CA PHE A 283 -1.55 2.28 20.16
C PHE A 283 -1.30 0.91 19.53
N ASP A 284 -1.06 0.89 18.21
CA ASP A 284 -0.22 -0.16 17.63
C ASP A 284 1.25 0.30 17.51
N CYS A 285 2.12 -0.59 17.04
CA CYS A 285 3.56 -0.37 17.08
C CYS A 285 3.99 0.90 16.33
N SER A 286 3.45 1.11 15.13
CA SER A 286 3.81 2.22 14.25
C SER A 286 2.95 3.47 14.49
N GLY A 287 1.76 3.34 15.08
CA GLY A 287 0.95 4.46 15.56
C GLY A 287 1.62 5.18 16.72
N LEU A 288 2.25 4.43 17.65
CA LEU A 288 3.03 5.01 18.74
C LEU A 288 4.21 5.85 18.22
N THR A 289 5.01 5.31 17.30
CA THR A 289 6.17 6.02 16.75
C THR A 289 5.74 7.22 15.92
N MET A 290 4.67 7.11 15.15
CA MET A 290 4.09 8.21 14.39
C MET A 290 3.71 9.38 15.31
N MET A 291 3.00 9.09 16.39
CA MET A 291 2.53 10.12 17.32
C MET A 291 3.65 10.72 18.18
N ALA A 292 4.66 9.93 18.54
CA ALA A 292 5.85 10.43 19.23
C ALA A 292 6.64 11.40 18.33
N TYR A 293 6.91 11.02 17.08
CA TYR A 293 7.66 11.86 16.14
C TYR A 293 6.88 13.10 15.69
N ARG A 294 5.54 13.06 15.74
CA ARG A 294 4.67 14.22 15.55
C ARG A 294 4.98 15.35 16.54
N GLN A 295 5.40 15.03 17.77
CA GLN A 295 5.78 16.04 18.78
C GLN A 295 7.04 16.82 18.40
N ALA A 296 7.88 16.25 17.53
CA ALA A 296 9.05 16.87 16.94
C ALA A 296 8.79 17.48 15.56
N GLY A 297 7.52 17.54 15.11
CA GLY A 297 7.15 18.02 13.78
C GLY A 297 7.55 17.09 12.64
N ILE A 298 7.82 15.80 12.92
CA ILE A 298 8.20 14.80 11.91
C ILE A 298 6.99 13.90 11.65
N SER A 299 6.52 13.87 10.41
CA SER A 299 5.40 13.02 10.00
C SER A 299 5.91 11.66 9.53
N LEU A 300 5.44 10.59 10.17
CA LEU A 300 5.70 9.21 9.76
C LEU A 300 4.42 8.56 9.23
N PRO A 301 4.50 7.61 8.28
CA PRO A 301 3.35 6.80 7.89
C PRO A 301 3.01 5.79 8.99
N HIS A 302 1.74 5.40 9.09
CA HIS A 302 1.27 4.44 10.09
C HIS A 302 1.74 2.99 9.84
N TYR A 303 2.28 2.65 8.66
CA TYR A 303 2.81 1.31 8.40
C TYR A 303 4.31 1.21 8.71
N SER A 304 4.69 0.31 9.63
CA SER A 304 6.08 0.08 10.05
C SER A 304 7.03 -0.26 8.90
N GLY A 305 6.56 -0.99 7.87
CA GLY A 305 7.37 -1.28 6.69
C GLY A 305 7.75 -0.04 5.88
N TYR A 306 6.93 1.02 5.87
CA TYR A 306 7.31 2.29 5.25
C TYR A 306 8.21 3.13 6.15
N GLN A 307 7.96 3.14 7.47
CA GLN A 307 8.88 3.79 8.40
C GLN A 307 10.31 3.20 8.26
N ALA A 308 10.42 1.90 7.98
CA ALA A 308 11.69 1.20 7.77
C ALA A 308 12.46 1.62 6.50
N THR A 309 11.84 2.33 5.56
CA THR A 309 12.49 2.86 4.35
C THR A 309 12.80 4.36 4.45
N MET A 310 12.40 5.02 5.53
CA MET A 310 12.62 6.45 5.76
C MET A 310 13.84 6.69 6.66
N GLY A 311 14.30 7.94 6.72
CA GLY A 311 15.40 8.36 7.58
C GLY A 311 16.76 7.77 7.17
N THR A 312 17.77 8.04 8.00
CA THR A 312 19.14 7.55 7.77
C THR A 312 19.31 6.16 8.38
N ALA A 313 19.92 5.22 7.65
CA ALA A 313 20.25 3.90 8.18
C ALA A 313 21.32 4.01 9.28
N VAL A 314 21.13 3.29 10.38
CA VAL A 314 22.04 3.27 11.52
C VAL A 314 22.48 1.84 11.82
N SER A 315 23.75 1.65 12.19
CA SER A 315 24.25 0.37 12.68
C SER A 315 23.89 0.19 14.16
N ARG A 316 23.73 -1.06 14.62
CA ARG A 316 23.41 -1.35 16.03
C ARG A 316 24.39 -0.70 17.01
N ALA A 317 25.68 -0.64 16.66
CA ALA A 317 26.72 -0.04 17.49
C ALA A 317 26.58 1.50 17.63
N ASN A 318 25.92 2.15 16.66
CA ASN A 318 25.77 3.61 16.63
C ASN A 318 24.34 4.07 17.01
N MET A 319 23.54 3.16 17.56
CA MET A 319 22.15 3.44 17.92
C MET A 319 22.07 4.47 19.05
N GLN A 320 21.23 5.49 18.87
CA GLN A 320 21.01 6.60 19.79
C GLN A 320 19.53 6.72 20.14
N PRO A 321 19.18 7.24 21.35
CA PRO A 321 17.79 7.47 21.71
C PRO A 321 17.01 8.18 20.60
N GLY A 322 15.79 7.72 20.34
CA GLY A 322 14.95 8.16 19.23
C GLY A 322 15.02 7.24 18.01
N ASP A 323 16.13 6.54 17.76
CA ASP A 323 16.25 5.63 16.62
C ASP A 323 15.13 4.57 16.62
N LEU A 324 14.52 4.35 15.46
CA LEU A 324 13.50 3.31 15.28
C LEU A 324 14.16 1.99 14.89
N ILE A 325 13.82 0.92 15.61
CA ILE A 325 14.30 -0.44 15.38
C ILE A 325 13.17 -1.24 14.73
N PHE A 326 13.47 -1.91 13.62
CA PHE A 326 12.50 -2.68 12.84
C PHE A 326 12.75 -4.18 12.97
N TRP A 327 11.66 -4.94 13.00
CA TRP A 327 11.66 -6.37 13.31
C TRP A 327 10.86 -7.17 12.28
N TYR A 328 11.21 -8.46 12.16
CA TYR A 328 10.65 -9.46 11.24
C TYR A 328 10.97 -9.23 9.75
N THR A 329 10.94 -10.31 8.97
CA THR A 329 11.06 -10.28 7.51
C THR A 329 9.85 -10.96 6.89
N PRO A 330 8.96 -10.24 6.17
CA PRO A 330 8.97 -8.78 5.96
C PRO A 330 8.74 -7.99 7.26
N VAL A 331 9.11 -6.70 7.26
CA VAL A 331 8.94 -5.81 8.44
C VAL A 331 7.47 -5.82 8.88
N ALA A 332 7.23 -6.23 10.12
CA ALA A 332 5.89 -6.31 10.70
C ALA A 332 5.77 -5.58 12.04
N HIS A 333 6.88 -5.07 12.59
CA HIS A 333 6.90 -4.42 13.89
C HIS A 333 7.99 -3.36 13.99
N VAL A 334 7.77 -2.35 14.81
CA VAL A 334 8.71 -1.26 15.08
C VAL A 334 8.77 -0.95 16.58
N SER A 335 9.94 -0.56 17.06
CA SER A 335 10.15 -0.02 18.40
C SER A 335 11.03 1.23 18.36
N MET A 336 11.01 2.01 19.44
CA MET A 336 11.87 3.19 19.58
C MET A 336 12.94 2.91 20.64
N TYR A 337 14.21 3.07 20.27
CA TYR A 337 15.31 3.00 21.24
C TYR A 337 15.27 4.22 22.16
N VAL A 338 15.40 4.01 23.47
CA VAL A 338 15.28 5.08 24.48
C VAL A 338 16.51 5.21 25.39
N GLY A 339 17.63 4.58 24.98
CA GLY A 339 18.89 4.57 25.71
C GLY A 339 19.08 3.36 26.61
N ASN A 340 20.29 3.17 27.15
CA ASN A 340 20.63 2.13 28.13
C ASN A 340 20.23 0.70 27.72
N GLY A 341 20.29 0.38 26.41
CA GLY A 341 19.88 -0.94 25.91
C GLY A 341 18.36 -1.19 25.96
N LYS A 342 17.54 -0.16 26.17
CA LYS A 342 16.08 -0.24 26.29
C LYS A 342 15.36 0.34 25.07
N MET A 343 14.17 -0.19 24.83
CA MET A 343 13.24 0.31 23.83
C MET A 343 11.83 0.40 24.38
N ILE A 344 11.05 1.33 23.83
CA ILE A 344 9.59 1.42 24.04
C ILE A 344 8.89 0.98 22.76
N HIS A 345 7.84 0.16 22.90
CA HIS A 345 6.94 -0.17 21.80
C HIS A 345 5.56 -0.64 22.28
N ALA A 346 4.55 -0.50 21.43
CA ALA A 346 3.27 -1.19 21.60
C ALA A 346 3.44 -2.64 21.12
N ARG A 347 3.73 -3.56 22.05
CA ARG A 347 4.23 -4.92 21.73
C ARG A 347 3.18 -5.85 21.14
N GLY A 348 1.92 -5.68 21.53
CA GLY A 348 0.82 -6.57 21.17
C GLY A 348 -0.23 -6.64 22.28
N THR A 349 -1.40 -7.20 21.98
CA THR A 349 -2.60 -7.17 22.83
C THR A 349 -2.36 -7.68 24.26
N ALA A 350 -1.46 -8.66 24.44
CA ALA A 350 -1.17 -9.23 25.75
C ALA A 350 -0.32 -8.33 26.67
N TYR A 351 0.33 -7.29 26.13
CA TYR A 351 1.33 -6.50 26.85
C TYR A 351 1.07 -5.00 26.83
N GLY A 352 0.44 -4.48 25.76
CA GLY A 352 0.31 -3.03 25.59
C GLY A 352 1.62 -2.35 25.19
N VAL A 353 1.76 -1.07 25.55
CA VAL A 353 2.97 -0.28 25.41
C VAL A 353 3.89 -0.58 26.59
N VAL A 354 5.10 -1.06 26.29
CA VAL A 354 6.07 -1.48 27.31
C VAL A 354 7.46 -0.94 27.02
N GLU A 355 8.21 -0.68 28.09
CA GLU A 355 9.66 -0.52 28.03
C GLU A 355 10.34 -1.86 28.33
N GLN A 356 11.23 -2.32 27.46
CA GLN A 356 11.98 -3.56 27.68
C GLN A 356 13.37 -3.57 27.03
N SER A 357 14.16 -4.61 27.34
CA SER A 357 15.51 -4.79 26.79
C SER A 357 15.49 -5.09 25.30
N VAL A 358 16.30 -4.35 24.53
CA VAL A 358 16.53 -4.61 23.10
C VAL A 358 17.18 -5.98 22.92
N ASP A 359 18.18 -6.32 23.72
CA ASP A 359 18.94 -7.57 23.55
C ASP A 359 18.08 -8.79 23.88
N GLN A 360 17.25 -8.72 24.93
CA GLN A 360 16.35 -9.80 25.30
C GLN A 360 15.25 -10.01 24.24
N TYR A 361 14.76 -8.95 23.61
CA TYR A 361 13.81 -9.09 22.52
C TYR A 361 14.50 -9.63 21.24
N ALA A 362 15.72 -9.15 20.99
CA ALA A 362 16.52 -9.54 19.83
C ALA A 362 16.99 -11.00 19.85
N SER A 363 17.05 -11.65 21.02
CA SER A 363 17.43 -13.07 21.10
C SER A 363 16.41 -14.02 20.45
N TRP A 364 15.17 -13.57 20.29
CA TRP A 364 14.08 -14.34 19.67
C TRP A 364 13.61 -13.75 18.35
N THR A 365 13.95 -12.50 18.06
CA THR A 365 13.48 -11.78 16.87
C THR A 365 14.61 -10.89 16.34
N PRO A 366 15.24 -11.24 15.20
CA PRO A 366 16.34 -10.46 14.65
C PRO A 366 15.91 -9.02 14.29
N ILE A 367 16.82 -8.07 14.52
CA ILE A 367 16.71 -6.70 14.00
C ILE A 367 16.95 -6.75 12.49
N VAL A 368 16.04 -6.16 11.71
CA VAL A 368 16.14 -6.10 10.24
C VAL A 368 16.48 -4.70 9.71
N GLY A 369 16.42 -3.69 10.58
CA GLY A 369 16.85 -2.32 10.24
C GLY A 369 16.77 -1.37 11.44
N ILE A 370 17.56 -0.30 11.39
CA ILE A 370 17.51 0.80 12.36
C ILE A 370 17.53 2.12 11.56
N ARG A 371 16.63 3.06 11.89
CA ARG A 371 16.50 4.35 11.19
C ARG A 371 16.53 5.53 12.16
N ARG A 372 17.27 6.58 11.77
CA ARG A 372 17.35 7.87 12.47
C ARG A 372 16.60 8.96 11.71
N PHE A 373 15.89 9.80 12.46
CA PHE A 373 15.05 10.88 11.91
C PHE A 373 15.44 12.28 12.45
N ILE A 374 16.19 12.34 13.55
CA ILE A 374 16.73 13.58 14.12
C ILE A 374 18.23 13.36 14.30
N ASN A 375 19.05 14.23 13.71
CA ASN A 375 20.49 14.26 13.95
C ASN A 375 20.75 15.26 15.08
N SER A 376 21.01 14.74 16.27
CA SER A 376 21.29 15.48 17.50
C SER A 376 22.76 15.51 17.85
#